data_AF-A0A936YFS1-F1
#
_entry.id   AF-A0A936YFS1-F1
#
_cell.length_a   1.000
_cell.length_b   1.000
_cell.length_c   1.000
_cell.angle_alpha   90.00
_cell.angle_beta   90.00
_cell.angle_gamma   90.00
#
_symmetry.space_group_name_H-M   'P 1'
#
loop_
_entity.id
_entity.type
_entity.pdbx_description
1 polymer ?
#
loop_
_entity_poly.entity_id
_entity_poly.type
_entity_poly.pdbx_seq_one_letter_code
_entity_poly.pdbx_strand_id
1 'polypeptide(L)'
;MNAPILRKPLEPEPCKSCGQVLDMCSPISHEVREPNPGDYTICFNCGHVTVFDENLLSREMTDKEAIAIAGNPLIVRAQTLRKKYKDNRESAT
;
A
#
# COMPACT_ATOMS: atom_id res chain seq x y z
N MET A 1 -2.07 -24.00 -16.92
CA MET A 1 -1.96 -22.74 -17.70
C MET A 1 -3.02 -21.81 -17.13
N ASN A 2 -2.63 -20.82 -16.31
CA ASN A 2 -3.60 -19.91 -15.71
C ASN A 2 -3.99 -18.86 -16.74
N ALA A 3 -5.29 -18.67 -16.94
CA ALA A 3 -5.83 -17.71 -17.88
C ALA A 3 -5.37 -16.28 -17.53
N PRO A 4 -5.10 -15.41 -18.52
CA PRO A 4 -4.82 -14.01 -18.27
C PRO A 4 -6.06 -13.38 -17.64
N ILE A 5 -5.94 -12.91 -16.41
CA ILE A 5 -7.02 -12.21 -15.75
C ILE A 5 -7.13 -10.84 -16.42
N LEU A 6 -8.09 -10.69 -17.33
CA LEU A 6 -8.49 -9.40 -17.89
C LEU A 6 -9.14 -8.59 -16.76
N ARG A 7 -8.33 -7.86 -15.99
CA ARG A 7 -8.80 -7.05 -14.86
C ARG A 7 -9.13 -5.64 -15.34
N LYS A 8 -10.31 -5.17 -14.94
CA LYS A 8 -10.77 -3.78 -15.09
C LYS A 8 -9.70 -2.83 -14.53
N PRO A 9 -9.46 -1.66 -15.15
CA PRO A 9 -8.63 -0.62 -14.53
C PRO A 9 -9.12 -0.35 -13.10
N LEU A 10 -8.22 -0.41 -12.12
CA LEU A 10 -8.56 -0.09 -10.74
C LEU A 10 -8.91 1.39 -10.67
N GLU A 11 -10.06 1.69 -10.07
CA GLU A 11 -10.49 3.07 -9.91
C GLU A 11 -9.69 3.72 -8.78
N PRO A 12 -9.24 4.98 -8.93
CA PRO A 12 -8.61 5.70 -7.84
C PRO A 12 -9.52 5.77 -6.62
N GLU A 13 -8.97 5.56 -5.43
CA GLU A 13 -9.74 5.62 -4.19
C GLU A 13 -9.06 6.50 -3.14
N PRO A 14 -9.83 7.13 -2.24
CA PRO A 14 -9.24 7.90 -1.14
C PRO A 14 -8.66 6.97 -0.08
N CYS A 15 -7.49 7.35 0.45
CA CYS A 15 -6.93 6.75 1.66
C CYS A 15 -7.93 6.87 2.81
N LYS A 16 -8.24 5.76 3.47
CA LYS A 16 -9.22 5.70 4.57
C LYS A 16 -8.84 6.52 5.82
N SER A 17 -7.56 6.94 5.92
CA SER A 17 -7.07 7.76 7.03
C SER A 17 -6.93 9.24 6.67
N CYS A 18 -6.21 9.59 5.60
CA CYS A 18 -5.92 10.99 5.28
C CYS A 18 -6.69 11.56 4.07
N GLY A 19 -7.48 10.76 3.37
CA GLY A 19 -8.26 11.17 2.21
C GLY A 19 -7.47 11.41 0.92
N GLN A 20 -6.14 11.27 0.92
CA GLN A 20 -5.33 11.37 -0.30
C GLN A 20 -5.80 10.35 -1.33
N VAL A 21 -6.03 10.79 -2.57
CA VAL A 21 -6.37 9.90 -3.69
C VAL A 21 -5.17 8.99 -3.99
N LEU A 22 -5.44 7.69 -4.00
CA LEU A 22 -4.51 6.62 -4.33
C LEU A 22 -4.91 6.10 -5.72
N ASP A 23 -4.08 6.39 -6.72
CA ASP A 23 -4.28 6.02 -8.12
C ASP A 23 -3.20 5.04 -8.62
N MET A 24 -2.19 4.77 -7.80
CA MET A 24 -1.07 3.87 -8.12
C MET A 24 -0.55 3.19 -6.85
N CYS A 25 -0.05 1.97 -7.01
CA CYS A 25 0.76 1.29 -6.00
C CYS A 25 2.06 0.77 -6.61
N SER A 26 3.10 0.61 -5.80
CA SER A 26 4.36 0.03 -6.23
C SER A 26 4.84 -0.98 -5.20
N PRO A 27 5.33 -2.15 -5.63
CA PRO A 27 5.84 -3.15 -4.71
C PRO A 27 7.14 -2.64 -4.07
N ILE A 28 7.36 -3.04 -2.81
CA ILE A 28 8.63 -2.79 -2.11
C ILE A 28 9.74 -3.70 -2.68
N SER A 29 9.38 -4.86 -3.25
CA SER A 29 10.28 -5.77 -3.94
C SER A 29 10.67 -5.26 -5.33
N HIS A 30 11.77 -5.76 -5.87
CA HIS A 30 12.21 -5.48 -7.25
C HIS A 30 11.29 -6.08 -8.32
N GLU A 31 10.45 -7.04 -7.95
CA GLU A 31 9.50 -7.65 -8.87
C GLU A 31 8.26 -6.77 -9.01
N VAL A 32 8.08 -6.23 -10.22
CA VAL A 32 6.86 -5.51 -10.60
C VAL A 32 5.74 -6.53 -10.74
N ARG A 33 4.81 -6.53 -9.79
CA ARG A 33 3.61 -7.36 -9.81
C ARG A 33 2.39 -6.57 -9.36
N GLU A 34 1.23 -6.97 -9.83
CA GLU A 34 -0.04 -6.53 -9.26
C GLU A 34 -0.19 -7.06 -7.82
N PRO A 35 -0.90 -6.31 -6.95
CA PRO A 35 -1.29 -6.83 -5.65
C PRO A 35 -2.31 -7.96 -5.79
N ASN A 36 -2.29 -8.85 -4.81
CA ASN A 36 -3.32 -9.86 -4.59
C ASN A 36 -4.22 -9.44 -3.43
N PRO A 37 -5.46 -9.96 -3.35
CA PRO A 37 -6.26 -9.86 -2.13
C PRO A 37 -5.45 -10.36 -0.92
N GLY A 38 -5.50 -9.62 0.18
CA GLY A 38 -4.72 -9.89 1.38
C GLY A 38 -3.30 -9.28 1.40
N ASP A 39 -2.80 -8.74 0.28
CA ASP A 39 -1.55 -7.99 0.30
C ASP A 39 -1.70 -6.69 1.10
N TYR A 40 -0.66 -6.36 1.86
CA TYR A 40 -0.57 -5.11 2.60
C TYR A 40 -0.09 -3.97 1.70
N THR A 41 -0.67 -2.79 1.88
CA THR A 41 -0.23 -1.56 1.22
C THR A 41 -0.09 -0.43 2.24
N ILE A 42 0.68 0.60 1.87
CA ILE A 42 0.96 1.75 2.72
C ILE A 42 0.62 3.01 1.94
N CYS A 43 -0.20 3.88 2.52
CA CYS A 43 -0.40 5.21 1.97
C CYS A 43 0.93 5.98 2.01
N PHE A 44 1.49 6.32 0.85
CA PHE A 44 2.78 7.01 0.80
C PHE A 44 2.73 8.45 1.35
N ASN A 45 1.53 9.04 1.45
CA ASN A 45 1.36 10.36 2.06
C ASN A 45 1.37 10.32 3.60
N CYS A 46 0.49 9.51 4.22
CA CYS A 46 0.33 9.51 5.69
C CYS A 46 0.96 8.30 6.41
N GLY A 47 1.26 7.23 5.68
CA GLY A 47 1.77 5.98 6.26
C GLY A 47 0.70 5.05 6.80
N HIS A 48 -0.59 5.31 6.61
CA HIS A 48 -1.63 4.36 7.02
C HIS A 48 -1.46 3.03 6.27
N VAL A 49 -1.50 1.92 7.01
CA VAL A 49 -1.33 0.57 6.46
C VAL A 49 -2.71 -0.05 6.29
N THR A 50 -2.99 -0.57 5.09
CA THR A 50 -4.26 -1.18 4.73
C THR A 50 -4.03 -2.51 4.03
N VAL A 51 -5.10 -3.28 3.83
CA VAL A 51 -5.08 -4.56 3.12
C VAL A 51 -5.94 -4.46 1.88
N PHE A 52 -5.54 -5.10 0.78
CA PHE A 52 -6.39 -5.24 -0.39
C PHE A 52 -7.49 -6.28 -0.17
N ASP A 53 -8.72 -5.95 -0.55
CA ASP A 53 -9.84 -6.88 -0.60
C ASP A 53 -9.90 -7.67 -1.92
N GLU A 54 -10.96 -8.44 -2.12
CA GLU A 54 -11.19 -9.25 -3.33
C GLU A 54 -11.31 -8.43 -4.62
N ASN A 55 -11.64 -7.14 -4.50
CA ASN A 55 -11.74 -6.20 -5.61
C ASN A 55 -10.49 -5.32 -5.76
N LEU A 56 -9.43 -5.61 -4.99
CA LEU A 56 -8.20 -4.80 -4.89
C LEU A 56 -8.47 -3.35 -4.44
N LEU A 57 -9.51 -3.14 -3.64
CA LEU A 57 -9.72 -1.91 -2.90
C LEU A 57 -9.12 -2.03 -1.50
N SER A 58 -8.64 -0.92 -0.96
CA SER A 58 -8.09 -0.88 0.39
C SER A 58 -9.20 -0.96 1.43
N ARG A 59 -8.99 -1.85 2.40
CA ARG A 59 -9.78 -1.96 3.62
C ARG A 59 -8.90 -1.83 4.85
N GLU A 60 -9.54 -1.54 5.98
CA GLU A 60 -8.86 -1.59 7.27
C GLU A 60 -8.37 -3.01 7.59
N MET A 61 -7.24 -3.06 8.29
CA MET A 61 -6.73 -4.32 8.85
C MET A 61 -7.65 -4.81 9.95
N THR A 62 -7.81 -6.13 10.05
CA THR A 62 -8.31 -6.76 11.27
C THR A 62 -7.24 -6.74 12.36
N ASP A 63 -7.63 -6.88 13.63
CA ASP A 63 -6.68 -6.96 14.74
C ASP A 63 -5.64 -8.07 14.54
N LYS A 64 -6.05 -9.23 13.98
CA LYS A 64 -5.16 -10.35 13.69
C LYS A 64 -4.10 -9.98 12.66
N GLU A 65 -4.48 -9.29 11.59
CA GLU A 65 -3.55 -8.83 10.55
C GLU A 65 -2.60 -7.78 11.10
N ALA A 66 -3.11 -6.81 11.87
CA ALA A 66 -2.29 -5.79 12.52
C ALA A 66 -1.23 -6.38 13.45
N ILE A 67 -1.61 -7.37 14.26
CA ILE A 67 -0.68 -8.12 15.12
C ILE A 67 0.32 -8.91 14.28
N ALA A 68 -0.11 -9.57 13.20
CA ALA A 68 0.75 -10.40 12.36
C ALA A 68 1.86 -9.60 11.65
N ILE A 69 1.61 -8.33 11.32
CA ILE A 69 2.61 -7.45 10.69
C ILE A 69 3.35 -6.55 11.67
N ALA A 70 2.98 -6.56 12.95
CA ALA A 70 3.62 -5.73 13.97
C ALA A 70 5.12 -6.05 14.02
N GLY A 71 5.95 -5.05 13.72
CA GLY A 71 7.41 -5.22 13.66
C GLY A 71 7.94 -5.90 12.40
N ASN A 72 7.11 -6.16 11.38
CA ASN A 72 7.58 -6.71 10.11
C ASN A 72 8.67 -5.79 9.50
N PRO A 73 9.89 -6.31 9.24
CA PRO A 73 11.00 -5.48 8.76
C PRO A 73 10.72 -4.74 7.44
N LEU A 74 9.91 -5.31 6.54
CA LEU A 74 9.57 -4.68 5.27
C LEU A 74 8.64 -3.49 5.48
N ILE A 75 7.65 -3.62 6.36
CA ILE A 75 6.74 -2.52 6.71
C ILE A 75 7.51 -1.39 7.38
N VAL A 76 8.38 -1.70 8.34
CA VAL A 76 9.23 -0.71 9.02
C VAL A 76 10.16 0.01 8.03
N ARG A 77 10.77 -0.74 7.10
CA ARG A 77 11.63 -0.17 6.05
C ARG A 77 10.85 0.75 5.12
N ALA A 78 9.65 0.33 4.69
CA ALA A 78 8.79 1.13 3.82
C ALA A 78 8.37 2.44 4.48
N GLN A 79 7.97 2.41 5.76
CA GLN A 79 7.66 3.62 6.53
C GLN A 79 8.86 4.56 6.65
N THR A 80 10.06 4.00 6.86
CA THR A 80 11.30 4.78 6.92
C THR A 80 11.60 5.46 5.59
N LEU A 81 11.47 4.74 4.47
CA LEU A 81 11.68 5.29 3.12
C LEU A 81 10.65 6.39 2.81
N ARG A 82 9.38 6.15 3.16
CA ARG A 82 8.30 7.13 3.02
C ARG A 82 8.61 8.42 3.78
N LYS A 83 9.08 8.32 5.04
CA LYS A 83 9.47 9.50 5.82
C LYS A 83 10.60 10.27 5.14
N LYS A 84 11.69 9.57 4.77
CA LYS A 84 12.84 10.20 4.09
C LYS A 84 12.42 10.93 2.81
N TYR A 85 11.54 10.34 2.02
CA TYR A 85 11.03 10.97 0.81
C TYR A 85 10.27 12.27 1.10
N LYS A 86 9.42 12.28 2.14
CA LYS A 86 8.69 13.51 2.54
C LYS A 86 9.65 14.59 3.04
N ASP A 87 10.57 14.23 3.94
CA ASP A 87 11.58 15.16 4.47
C ASP A 87 12.41 15.79 3.35
N ASN A 88 12.81 15.00 2.35
CA ASN A 88 13.59 15.48 1.20
C ASN A 88 12.80 16.42 0.29
N ARG A 89 11.50 16.20 0.11
CA ARG A 89 10.64 17.09 -0.68
C ARG A 89 10.40 18.42 0.00
N GLU A 90 10.15 18.39 1.31
CA GLU A 90 9.96 19.60 2.11
C GLU A 90 11.23 20.44 2.16
N SER A 91 12.42 19.81 2.24
CA SER A 91 13.71 20.51 2.23
C SER A 91 14.14 21.07 0.86
N ALA A 92 13.47 20.65 -0.21
CA ALA A 92 13.73 21.11 -1.57
C ALA A 92 12.83 22.30 -1.98
N THR A 93 12.00 22.78 -1.06
CA THR A 93 11.07 23.91 -1.24
C THR A 93 11.55 25.11 -0.43
#